data_AF-A0A0G3W912-F1
#
_entry.id   AF-A0A0G3W912-F1
#
_cell.length_a   1.000
_cell.length_b   1.000
_cell.length_c   1.000
_cell.angle_alpha   90.00
_cell.angle_beta   90.00
_cell.angle_gamma   90.00
#
_symmetry.space_group_name_H-M   'P 1'
#
loop_
_entity.id
_entity.type
_entity.pdbx_description
1 polymer ?
#
loop_
_entity_poly.entity_id
_entity_poly.type
_entity_poly.pdbx_seq_one_letter_code
_entity_poly.pdbx_strand_id
1 'polypeptide(L)'
;MDTKLMKTREELYRFLSRVYLREIDQDFFDQMKGFTFPKDCCETELGAGYQLLKEYLETCGSDAVIDLAVDYAKVFLSAGISQGSSAFPYESVYTSPERIVMQDAWDQVCSVYASNGIVKGKVNSDILEDHIALELEFMGFLCSEAQKDPGNISWLKKQQDFLEQHLLNWVPEFCQQIDQFADTLFYKAIAKITHGYLKLEKSILSSGFETLESDTDNSLQCYVSWEKMNTILDELKKEYRVYAPKRFEKRGFKKDTDLIRYGEISRVEEIVHDVQSDFSPKEVFYPITQAMIYFKDNNCEESSIDDTKGMIIFARPCDINAIKRLDNIFMQNGDNTDIYYKRLRDKVKLFMLECREGWDDCFCVSMGSNETDNYSVAARFKENGLLLAVKDETFKKYFAKETASDFIPEFVQSNTKSVVLPKIENREQLKAACDLDFWKQYDEQCIGCGGCNTVCGTCSCFDTVDVIYSETSSSSDGERRRVWSPCMLDTFTLTAGGHRSRQTPGENMRFKTLHKIYDYNLRFNENEHMCVGCGRCDKRCFKDISFFDAINQLSKELEVVKTEKDTMRGE
;
A
#
# COMPACT_ATOMS: atom_id res chain seq x y z
N MET A 1 14.06 -19.95 1.60
CA MET A 1 14.96 -19.45 2.69
C MET A 1 15.53 -20.63 3.45
N ASP A 2 16.83 -20.64 3.74
CA ASP A 2 17.51 -21.75 4.45
C ASP A 2 16.86 -22.02 5.82
N THR A 3 16.50 -23.29 6.11
CA THR A 3 15.93 -23.72 7.40
C THR A 3 16.84 -23.37 8.57
N LYS A 4 18.17 -23.40 8.37
CA LYS A 4 19.13 -22.99 9.41
C LYS A 4 19.01 -21.50 9.72
N LEU A 5 18.83 -20.66 8.71
CA LEU A 5 18.62 -19.22 8.89
C LEU A 5 17.31 -18.95 9.63
N MET A 6 16.21 -19.64 9.29
CA MET A 6 14.93 -19.46 9.98
C MET A 6 15.02 -19.84 11.46
N LYS A 7 15.75 -20.91 11.77
CA LYS A 7 15.99 -21.32 13.15
C LYS A 7 16.76 -20.26 13.93
N THR A 8 17.83 -19.70 13.34
CA THR A 8 18.60 -18.62 13.99
C THR A 8 17.74 -17.37 14.23
N ARG A 9 16.84 -17.03 13.29
CA ARG A 9 15.90 -15.91 13.46
C ARG A 9 14.94 -16.18 14.60
N GLU A 10 14.32 -17.36 14.63
CA GLU A 10 13.45 -17.78 15.73
C GLU A 10 14.16 -17.68 17.09
N GLU A 11 15.38 -18.20 17.21
CA GLU A 11 16.16 -18.19 18.45
C GLU A 11 16.44 -16.75 18.94
N LEU A 12 16.77 -15.83 18.03
CA LEU A 12 17.06 -14.44 18.39
C LEU A 12 15.79 -13.68 18.79
N TYR A 13 14.67 -13.85 18.09
CA TYR A 13 13.37 -13.29 18.51
C TYR A 13 12.97 -13.77 19.90
N ARG A 14 13.10 -15.07 20.18
CA ARG A 14 12.77 -15.65 21.50
C ARG A 14 13.72 -15.19 22.60
N PHE A 15 15.00 -15.01 22.29
CA PHE A 15 15.97 -14.41 23.22
C PHE A 15 15.55 -12.99 23.61
N LEU A 16 15.31 -12.12 22.62
CA LEU A 16 14.90 -10.74 22.87
C LEU A 16 13.56 -10.67 23.60
N SER A 17 12.60 -11.52 23.23
CA SER A 17 11.34 -11.67 23.95
C SER A 17 11.57 -11.98 25.43
N ARG A 18 12.41 -12.98 25.76
CA ARG A 18 12.71 -13.33 27.16
C ARG A 18 13.34 -12.17 27.93
N VAL A 19 14.23 -11.40 27.30
CA VAL A 19 14.92 -10.27 27.95
C VAL A 19 13.94 -9.16 28.31
N TYR A 20 13.01 -8.83 27.42
CA TYR A 20 12.01 -7.78 27.67
C TYR A 20 10.83 -8.23 28.52
N LEU A 21 10.56 -9.54 28.60
CA LEU A 21 9.37 -10.05 29.28
C LEU A 21 9.41 -9.89 30.80
N ARG A 22 10.59 -10.05 31.39
CA ARG A 22 10.81 -10.00 32.84
C ARG A 22 12.30 -9.89 33.15
N GLU A 23 12.59 -9.49 34.38
CA GLU A 23 13.93 -9.41 34.94
C GLU A 23 14.78 -10.66 34.63
N ILE A 24 16.07 -10.42 34.45
CA ILE A 24 17.07 -11.47 34.22
C ILE A 24 17.28 -12.20 35.54
N ASP A 25 17.00 -13.50 35.56
CA ASP A 25 17.29 -14.36 36.69
C ASP A 25 18.70 -14.95 36.59
N GLN A 26 19.20 -15.52 37.69
CA GLN A 26 20.55 -16.08 37.75
C GLN A 26 20.78 -17.19 36.72
N ASP A 27 19.78 -18.06 36.51
CA ASP A 27 19.89 -19.20 35.59
C ASP A 27 20.04 -18.70 34.14
N PHE A 28 19.25 -17.71 33.74
CA PHE A 28 19.32 -17.11 32.42
C PHE A 28 20.60 -16.28 32.23
N PHE A 29 21.03 -15.56 33.28
CA PHE A 29 22.30 -14.83 33.26
C PHE A 29 23.50 -15.77 33.03
N ASP A 30 23.54 -16.91 33.72
CA ASP A 30 24.62 -17.88 33.56
C ASP A 30 24.58 -18.58 32.19
N GLN A 31 23.40 -18.77 31.59
CA GLN A 31 23.28 -19.21 30.20
C GLN A 31 23.89 -18.20 29.22
N MET A 32 23.65 -16.90 29.43
CA MET A 32 24.19 -15.84 28.56
C MET A 32 25.71 -15.77 28.57
N LYS A 33 26.38 -16.14 29.67
CA LYS A 33 27.86 -16.23 29.71
C LYS A 33 28.43 -17.24 28.72
N GLY A 34 27.63 -18.23 28.30
CA GLY A 34 28.00 -19.21 27.28
C GLY A 34 27.76 -18.75 25.84
N PHE A 35 27.22 -17.55 25.62
CA PHE A 35 26.89 -17.08 24.28
C PHE A 35 28.13 -16.78 23.46
N THR A 36 28.03 -17.07 22.17
CA THR A 36 29.08 -16.73 21.20
C THR A 36 28.51 -15.70 20.23
N PHE A 37 29.22 -14.59 20.10
CA PHE A 37 28.81 -13.48 19.25
C PHE A 37 29.63 -13.46 17.95
N PRO A 38 29.01 -13.23 16.79
CA PRO A 38 29.73 -13.08 15.53
C PRO A 38 30.76 -11.94 15.62
N LYS A 39 31.99 -12.19 15.13
CA LYS A 39 33.03 -11.15 15.03
C LYS A 39 32.76 -10.18 13.87
N ASP A 40 32.20 -10.69 12.79
CA ASP A 40 31.85 -9.94 11.60
C ASP A 40 30.32 -9.90 11.50
N CYS A 41 29.74 -8.70 11.60
CA CYS A 41 28.32 -8.46 11.42
C CYS A 41 28.13 -7.46 10.28
N CYS A 42 27.22 -7.78 9.34
CA CYS A 42 26.92 -6.91 8.20
C CYS A 42 26.11 -5.66 8.61
N GLU A 43 25.37 -5.72 9.72
CA GLU A 43 24.65 -4.59 10.29
C GLU A 43 25.48 -4.00 11.44
N THR A 44 25.80 -2.71 11.34
CA THR A 44 26.80 -2.05 12.19
C THR A 44 26.32 -1.84 13.62
N GLU A 45 25.04 -1.53 13.83
CA GLU A 45 24.44 -1.30 15.15
C GLU A 45 24.29 -2.62 15.92
N LEU A 46 23.89 -3.69 15.24
CA LEU A 46 23.82 -5.05 15.76
C LEU A 46 25.21 -5.53 16.20
N GLY A 47 26.23 -5.31 15.37
CA GLY A 47 27.62 -5.62 15.70
C GLY A 47 28.12 -4.86 16.95
N ALA A 48 27.80 -3.57 17.06
CA ALA A 48 28.13 -2.77 18.24
C ALA A 48 27.40 -3.29 19.50
N GLY A 49 26.13 -3.67 19.36
CA GLY A 49 25.35 -4.27 20.45
C GLY A 49 25.96 -5.58 20.95
N TYR A 50 26.39 -6.47 20.05
CA TYR A 50 27.09 -7.70 20.43
C TYR A 50 28.40 -7.45 21.17
N GLN A 51 29.18 -6.46 20.76
CA GLN A 51 30.42 -6.09 21.44
C GLN A 51 30.16 -5.58 22.85
N LEU A 52 29.17 -4.69 23.03
CA LEU A 52 28.79 -4.16 24.34
C LEU A 52 28.23 -5.23 25.27
N LEU A 53 27.40 -6.14 24.75
CA LEU A 53 26.87 -7.25 25.55
C LEU A 53 27.98 -8.17 26.02
N LYS A 54 28.91 -8.50 25.11
CA LYS A 54 30.09 -9.30 25.45
C LYS A 54 30.97 -8.61 26.50
N GLU A 55 31.26 -7.32 26.32
CA GLU A 55 32.03 -6.54 27.27
C GLU A 55 31.36 -6.55 28.65
N TYR A 56 30.04 -6.33 28.71
CA TYR A 56 29.31 -6.39 29.97
C TYR A 56 29.42 -7.76 30.64
N LEU A 57 29.22 -8.86 29.90
CA LEU A 57 29.30 -10.22 30.46
C LEU A 57 30.72 -10.60 30.92
N GLU A 58 31.76 -10.01 30.34
CA GLU A 58 33.16 -10.23 30.74
C GLU A 58 33.61 -9.34 31.91
N THR A 59 32.96 -8.19 32.12
CA THR A 59 33.40 -7.16 33.08
C THR A 59 32.44 -6.95 34.26
N CYS A 60 31.25 -7.55 34.23
CA CYS A 60 30.23 -7.38 35.27
C CYS A 60 30.74 -7.84 36.65
N GLY A 61 30.33 -7.12 37.69
CA GLY A 61 30.65 -7.44 39.08
C GLY A 61 29.89 -8.64 39.64
N SER A 62 30.13 -8.99 40.91
CA SER A 62 29.45 -10.09 41.58
C SER A 62 27.94 -9.90 41.72
N ASP A 63 27.46 -8.65 41.69
CA ASP A 63 26.06 -8.27 41.91
C ASP A 63 25.30 -8.01 40.59
N ALA A 64 25.84 -8.46 39.45
CA ALA A 64 25.30 -8.16 38.11
C ALA A 64 23.79 -8.39 37.96
N VAL A 65 23.26 -9.50 38.48
CA VAL A 65 21.82 -9.81 38.41
C VAL A 65 20.98 -8.78 39.18
N ILE A 66 21.47 -8.31 40.33
CA ILE A 66 20.79 -7.28 41.12
C ILE A 66 20.84 -5.95 40.37
N ASP A 67 21.99 -5.59 39.79
CA ASP A 67 22.13 -4.36 38.99
C ASP A 67 21.17 -4.37 37.78
N LEU A 68 21.05 -5.52 37.10
CA LEU A 68 20.11 -5.70 35.99
C LEU A 68 18.64 -5.62 36.42
N ALA A 69 18.30 -6.14 37.61
CA ALA A 69 16.94 -6.03 38.14
C ALA A 69 16.58 -4.57 38.48
N VAL A 70 17.51 -3.83 39.11
CA VAL A 70 17.35 -2.40 39.40
C VAL A 70 17.18 -1.61 38.11
N ASP A 71 18.02 -1.85 37.11
CA ASP A 71 17.96 -1.15 35.83
C ASP A 71 16.69 -1.51 35.04
N TYR A 72 16.26 -2.78 35.06
CA TYR A 72 14.98 -3.20 34.46
C TYR A 72 13.79 -2.46 35.07
N ALA A 73 13.71 -2.41 36.40
CA ALA A 73 12.63 -1.72 37.11
C ALA A 73 12.64 -0.21 36.78
N LYS A 74 13.81 0.41 36.68
CA LYS A 74 13.95 1.81 36.28
C LYS A 74 13.51 2.05 34.83
N VAL A 75 13.97 1.23 33.90
CA VAL A 75 13.84 1.44 32.45
C VAL A 75 12.47 1.05 31.92
N PHE A 76 11.85 -0.01 32.44
CA PHE A 76 10.59 -0.55 31.89
C PHE A 76 9.40 -0.40 32.85
N LEU A 77 9.65 -0.29 34.16
CA LEU A 77 8.60 -0.16 35.18
C LEU A 77 8.53 1.26 35.80
N SER A 78 9.33 2.20 35.27
CA SER A 78 9.42 3.59 35.75
C SER A 78 9.75 3.72 37.25
N ALA A 79 10.40 2.73 37.85
CA ALA A 79 10.77 2.77 39.26
C ALA A 79 11.79 3.89 39.53
N GLY A 80 11.42 4.85 40.39
CA GLY A 80 12.32 5.93 40.83
C GLY A 80 12.37 7.18 39.94
N ILE A 81 11.59 7.28 38.85
CA ILE A 81 11.52 8.46 37.98
C ILE A 81 10.21 9.23 38.25
N SER A 82 10.29 10.52 38.59
CA SER A 82 9.15 11.32 39.07
C SER A 82 8.32 12.03 37.99
N GLN A 83 8.62 11.83 36.70
CA GLN A 83 7.99 12.55 35.59
C GLN A 83 7.48 11.66 34.43
N GLY A 84 7.22 10.37 34.68
CA GLY A 84 6.60 9.48 33.66
C GLY A 84 7.43 9.29 32.39
N SER A 85 8.75 9.41 32.49
CA SER A 85 9.68 9.26 31.37
C SER A 85 10.46 7.95 31.55
N SER A 86 10.01 6.89 30.89
CA SER A 86 10.57 5.54 30.95
C SER A 86 10.37 4.89 29.58
N ALA A 87 11.12 3.85 29.25
CA ALA A 87 10.93 3.11 28.00
C ALA A 87 9.80 2.09 28.22
N PHE A 88 8.55 2.54 28.19
CA PHE A 88 7.41 1.66 28.42
C PHE A 88 7.29 0.64 27.29
N PRO A 89 7.33 -0.67 27.54
CA PRO A 89 7.50 -1.68 26.47
C PRO A 89 6.21 -2.02 25.71
N TYR A 90 5.40 -1.03 25.33
CA TYR A 90 4.10 -1.20 24.68
C TYR A 90 3.97 -0.36 23.40
N GLU A 91 3.60 -0.97 22.28
CA GLU A 91 3.41 -0.27 20.99
C GLU A 91 2.46 0.92 21.12
N SER A 92 1.33 0.73 21.81
CA SER A 92 0.30 1.78 21.98
C SER A 92 0.81 3.03 22.70
N VAL A 93 1.84 2.92 23.57
CA VAL A 93 2.44 4.08 24.24
C VAL A 93 3.22 4.98 23.27
N TYR A 94 3.73 4.43 22.18
CA TYR A 94 4.48 5.19 21.17
C TYR A 94 3.62 5.64 20.00
N THR A 95 2.56 4.90 19.69
CA THR A 95 1.70 5.14 18.53
C THR A 95 0.44 5.96 18.87
N SER A 96 0.03 6.03 20.13
CA SER A 96 -1.10 6.88 20.56
C SER A 96 -0.69 8.32 20.87
N PRO A 97 -1.52 9.33 20.54
CA PRO A 97 -1.26 10.73 20.90
C PRO A 97 -1.09 10.96 22.41
N GLU A 98 -1.83 10.22 23.23
CA GLU A 98 -1.85 10.32 24.68
C GLU A 98 -0.75 9.50 25.38
N ARG A 99 0.00 8.67 24.63
CA ARG A 99 1.04 7.77 25.15
C ARG A 99 0.53 6.83 26.26
N ILE A 100 -0.61 6.20 26.01
CA ILE A 100 -1.25 5.25 26.94
C ILE A 100 -1.45 3.89 26.28
N VAL A 101 -1.69 2.87 27.12
CA VAL A 101 -1.93 1.51 26.67
C VAL A 101 -3.37 1.25 26.22
N MET A 102 -3.64 0.08 25.62
CA MET A 102 -4.98 -0.37 25.17
C MET A 102 -5.62 0.58 24.14
N GLN A 103 -4.82 1.03 23.18
CA GLN A 103 -5.27 1.85 22.05
C GLN A 103 -5.25 1.02 20.76
N ASP A 104 -5.40 1.67 19.61
CA ASP A 104 -5.55 1.01 18.31
C ASP A 104 -4.49 -0.07 18.02
N ALA A 105 -3.22 0.17 18.38
CA ALA A 105 -2.14 -0.82 18.25
C ALA A 105 -2.45 -2.13 18.99
N TRP A 106 -2.99 -2.06 20.22
CA TRP A 106 -3.39 -3.23 20.99
C TRP A 106 -4.53 -4.01 20.33
N ASP A 107 -5.55 -3.32 19.81
CA ASP A 107 -6.66 -3.95 19.09
C ASP A 107 -6.19 -4.61 17.79
N GLN A 108 -5.27 -3.98 17.06
CA GLN A 108 -4.68 -4.49 15.83
C GLN A 108 -3.86 -5.75 16.10
N VAL A 109 -2.93 -5.71 17.07
CA VAL A 109 -2.10 -6.86 17.43
C VAL A 109 -2.95 -8.01 17.96
N CYS A 110 -3.98 -7.75 18.76
CA CYS A 110 -4.96 -8.77 19.18
C CYS A 110 -5.65 -9.42 17.98
N SER A 111 -6.05 -8.63 16.99
CA SER A 111 -6.69 -9.11 15.76
C SER A 111 -5.73 -9.96 14.92
N VAL A 112 -4.46 -9.56 14.81
CA VAL A 112 -3.42 -10.32 14.12
C VAL A 112 -3.18 -11.67 14.80
N TYR A 113 -3.04 -11.71 16.12
CA TYR A 113 -2.88 -12.95 16.88
C TYR A 113 -4.08 -13.88 16.69
N ALA A 114 -5.31 -13.36 16.83
CA ALA A 114 -6.52 -14.13 16.65
C ALA A 114 -6.64 -14.70 15.23
N SER A 115 -6.28 -13.94 14.20
CA SER A 115 -6.29 -14.40 12.79
C SER A 115 -5.30 -15.54 12.52
N ASN A 116 -4.28 -15.70 13.36
CA ASN A 116 -3.32 -16.81 13.31
C ASN A 116 -3.65 -17.93 14.31
N GLY A 117 -4.84 -17.90 14.92
CA GLY A 117 -5.29 -18.90 15.88
C GLY A 117 -4.56 -18.85 17.23
N ILE A 118 -3.92 -17.73 17.54
CA ILE A 118 -3.18 -17.53 18.79
C ILE A 118 -4.10 -16.87 19.80
N VAL A 119 -4.10 -17.42 21.00
CA VAL A 119 -4.78 -16.85 22.17
C VAL A 119 -3.75 -16.66 23.28
N LYS A 120 -3.89 -15.58 24.03
CA LYS A 120 -3.01 -15.29 25.15
C LYS A 120 -3.15 -16.36 26.24
N GLY A 121 -2.03 -16.89 26.68
CA GLY A 121 -1.96 -17.87 27.76
C GLY A 121 -2.28 -17.27 29.13
N LYS A 122 -2.41 -18.13 30.14
CA LYS A 122 -2.63 -17.71 31.54
C LYS A 122 -1.36 -17.25 32.26
N VAL A 123 -0.19 -17.46 31.65
CA VAL A 123 1.11 -17.05 32.19
C VAL A 123 1.39 -15.63 31.72
N ASN A 124 1.80 -14.74 32.63
CA ASN A 124 1.97 -13.29 32.37
C ASN A 124 0.67 -12.63 31.85
N SER A 125 -0.48 -12.97 32.48
CA SER A 125 -1.79 -12.41 32.10
C SER A 125 -1.90 -10.89 32.33
N ASP A 126 -0.96 -10.33 33.08
CA ASP A 126 -0.86 -8.94 33.51
C ASP A 126 -0.23 -7.99 32.48
N ILE A 127 0.56 -8.50 31.52
CA ILE A 127 1.06 -7.68 30.40
C ILE A 127 0.07 -7.69 29.25
N LEU A 128 -0.04 -6.61 28.48
CA LEU A 128 -0.91 -6.51 27.30
C LEU A 128 -0.27 -7.10 26.04
N GLU A 129 -1.10 -7.42 25.04
CA GLU A 129 -0.77 -8.13 23.81
C GLU A 129 0.21 -7.36 22.88
N ASP A 130 0.21 -6.03 22.97
CA ASP A 130 1.11 -5.10 22.28
C ASP A 130 2.40 -4.82 23.05
N HIS A 131 2.70 -5.66 24.05
CA HIS A 131 3.98 -5.63 24.73
C HIS A 131 5.07 -6.19 23.79
N ILE A 132 6.23 -5.51 23.67
CA ILE A 132 7.30 -5.90 22.73
C ILE A 132 7.72 -7.38 22.87
N ALA A 133 7.76 -7.89 24.10
CA ALA A 133 8.08 -9.30 24.33
C ALA A 133 7.10 -10.27 23.63
N LEU A 134 5.81 -9.94 23.57
CA LEU A 134 4.80 -10.76 22.90
C LEU A 134 4.87 -10.61 21.38
N GLU A 135 5.12 -9.40 20.89
CA GLU A 135 5.31 -9.14 19.45
C GLU A 135 6.55 -9.87 18.91
N LEU A 136 7.65 -9.85 19.65
CA LEU A 136 8.86 -10.61 19.33
C LEU A 136 8.62 -12.12 19.42
N GLU A 137 7.89 -12.60 20.43
CA GLU A 137 7.49 -14.02 20.55
C GLU A 137 6.62 -14.45 19.36
N PHE A 138 5.74 -13.56 18.89
CA PHE A 138 4.92 -13.79 17.71
C PHE A 138 5.78 -13.88 16.43
N MET A 139 6.78 -13.01 16.27
CA MET A 139 7.75 -13.14 15.17
C MET A 139 8.53 -14.47 15.23
N GLY A 140 8.91 -14.91 16.44
CA GLY A 140 9.48 -16.24 16.66
C GLY A 140 8.55 -17.37 16.26
N PHE A 141 7.26 -17.27 16.61
CA PHE A 141 6.21 -18.20 16.15
C PHE A 141 6.10 -18.23 14.62
N LEU A 142 6.05 -17.08 13.95
CA LEU A 142 5.96 -17.03 12.48
C LEU A 142 7.20 -17.65 11.81
N CYS A 143 8.38 -17.48 12.40
CA CYS A 143 9.60 -18.16 11.95
C CYS A 143 9.50 -19.69 12.15
N SER A 144 8.88 -20.15 13.24
CA SER A 144 8.64 -21.58 13.50
C SER A 144 7.65 -22.18 12.50
N GLU A 145 6.56 -21.48 12.20
CA GLU A 145 5.57 -21.93 11.20
C GLU A 145 6.18 -21.96 9.79
N ALA A 146 6.98 -20.95 9.43
CA ALA A 146 7.71 -20.95 8.16
C ALA A 146 8.68 -22.14 8.05
N GLN A 147 9.26 -22.62 9.15
CA GLN A 147 10.10 -23.83 9.15
C GLN A 147 9.30 -25.10 8.93
N LYS A 148 8.08 -25.19 9.48
CA LYS A 148 7.18 -26.33 9.30
C LYS A 148 6.63 -26.42 7.88
N ASP A 149 6.48 -25.27 7.23
CA ASP A 149 5.94 -25.14 5.87
C ASP A 149 6.82 -24.24 4.97
N PRO A 150 8.05 -24.69 4.62
CA PRO A 150 9.08 -23.87 3.98
C PRO A 150 8.79 -23.45 2.53
N GLY A 151 7.66 -23.88 1.95
CA GLY A 151 7.19 -23.47 0.61
C GLY A 151 6.08 -22.42 0.63
N ASN A 152 5.53 -22.10 1.81
CA ASN A 152 4.40 -21.19 1.93
C ASN A 152 4.85 -19.75 2.19
N ILE A 153 4.94 -18.99 1.11
CA ILE A 153 5.40 -17.59 1.09
C ILE A 153 4.55 -16.68 1.99
N SER A 154 3.30 -17.05 2.28
CA SER A 154 2.45 -16.27 3.17
C SER A 154 3.04 -16.11 4.57
N TRP A 155 3.88 -17.05 5.04
CA TRP A 155 4.57 -16.91 6.32
C TRP A 155 5.62 -15.80 6.31
N LEU A 156 6.41 -15.70 5.24
CA LEU A 156 7.38 -14.61 5.09
C LEU A 156 6.67 -13.27 4.90
N LYS A 157 5.53 -13.26 4.20
CA LYS A 157 4.72 -12.05 4.05
C LYS A 157 4.14 -11.58 5.38
N LYS A 158 3.59 -12.49 6.18
CA LYS A 158 3.15 -12.19 7.55
C LYS A 158 4.28 -11.65 8.43
N GLN A 159 5.49 -12.21 8.32
CA GLN A 159 6.66 -11.70 9.04
C GLN A 159 7.03 -10.28 8.60
N GLN A 160 7.04 -10.00 7.30
CA GLN A 160 7.33 -8.68 6.77
C GLN A 160 6.26 -7.66 7.18
N ASP A 161 4.99 -8.00 6.99
CA ASP A 161 3.88 -7.11 7.31
C ASP A 161 3.88 -6.78 8.81
N PHE A 162 4.06 -7.78 9.69
CA PHE A 162 4.14 -7.55 11.12
C PHE A 162 5.38 -6.76 11.53
N LEU A 163 6.55 -7.06 10.95
CA LEU A 163 7.78 -6.30 11.21
C LEU A 163 7.61 -4.82 10.86
N GLU A 164 7.01 -4.51 9.71
CA GLU A 164 6.86 -3.13 9.25
C GLU A 164 5.74 -2.38 9.97
N GLN A 165 4.63 -3.05 10.26
CA GLN A 165 3.44 -2.42 10.85
C GLN A 165 3.45 -2.36 12.36
N HIS A 166 4.13 -3.29 13.05
CA HIS A 166 4.03 -3.44 14.51
C HIS A 166 5.37 -3.42 15.26
N LEU A 167 6.52 -3.46 14.58
CA LEU A 167 7.82 -3.36 15.24
C LEU A 167 8.60 -2.12 14.78
N LEU A 168 8.75 -1.91 13.48
CA LEU A 168 9.57 -0.81 12.96
C LEU A 168 8.93 0.58 13.06
N ASN A 169 7.62 0.66 13.33
CA ASN A 169 6.90 1.91 13.55
C ASN A 169 7.18 2.53 14.93
N TRP A 170 7.60 1.74 15.93
CA TRP A 170 7.75 2.22 17.31
C TRP A 170 9.05 1.80 18.01
N VAL A 171 9.57 0.60 17.74
CA VAL A 171 10.76 0.06 18.40
C VAL A 171 12.01 0.95 18.26
N PRO A 172 12.24 1.69 17.15
CA PRO A 172 13.36 2.62 17.08
C PRO A 172 13.33 3.71 18.18
N GLU A 173 12.17 4.30 18.47
CA GLU A 173 12.03 5.28 19.55
C GLU A 173 12.19 4.62 20.92
N PHE A 174 11.59 3.44 21.11
CA PHE A 174 11.75 2.65 22.33
C PHE A 174 13.22 2.32 22.64
N CYS A 175 13.98 1.86 21.64
CA CYS A 175 15.41 1.58 21.80
C CYS A 175 16.22 2.85 22.11
N GLN A 176 15.85 3.99 21.55
CA GLN A 176 16.47 5.28 21.90
C GLN A 176 16.19 5.65 23.38
N GLN A 177 14.98 5.41 23.86
CA GLN A 177 14.64 5.65 25.27
C GLN A 177 15.37 4.68 26.21
N ILE A 178 15.55 3.41 25.83
CA ILE A 178 16.39 2.49 26.60
C ILE A 178 17.82 3.02 26.71
N ASP A 179 18.42 3.46 25.59
CA ASP A 179 19.78 4.01 25.58
C ASP A 179 19.91 5.25 26.48
N GLN A 180 18.84 6.05 26.57
CA GLN A 180 18.75 7.23 27.42
C GLN A 180 18.60 6.91 28.92
N PHE A 181 17.77 5.92 29.27
CA PHE A 181 17.39 5.68 30.67
C PHE A 181 18.19 4.57 31.35
N ALA A 182 18.74 3.63 30.59
CA ALA A 182 19.52 2.52 31.14
C ALA A 182 20.84 3.01 31.75
N ASP A 183 21.17 2.50 32.94
CA ASP A 183 22.46 2.72 33.57
C ASP A 183 23.45 1.62 33.18
N THR A 184 22.97 0.40 32.96
CA THR A 184 23.83 -0.75 32.60
C THR A 184 24.17 -0.75 31.11
N LEU A 185 25.40 -1.16 30.80
CA LEU A 185 25.79 -1.44 29.41
C LEU A 185 24.96 -2.58 28.81
N PHE A 186 24.41 -3.46 29.64
CA PHE A 186 23.55 -4.56 29.20
C PHE A 186 22.31 -4.08 28.45
N TYR A 187 21.44 -3.26 29.05
CA TYR A 187 20.21 -2.84 28.35
C TYR A 187 20.50 -1.90 27.17
N LYS A 188 21.59 -1.13 27.22
CA LYS A 188 22.09 -0.38 26.05
C LYS A 188 22.51 -1.31 24.91
N ALA A 189 23.19 -2.41 25.24
CA ALA A 189 23.54 -3.44 24.28
C ALA A 189 22.29 -4.12 23.69
N ILE A 190 21.33 -4.49 24.53
CA ILE A 190 20.06 -5.10 24.11
C ILE A 190 19.26 -4.15 23.20
N ALA A 191 19.23 -2.85 23.48
CA ALA A 191 18.59 -1.87 22.60
C ALA A 191 19.22 -1.83 21.21
N LYS A 192 20.57 -1.81 21.13
CA LYS A 192 21.29 -1.86 19.85
C LYS A 192 21.12 -3.18 19.10
N ILE A 193 21.13 -4.31 19.83
CA ILE A 193 20.86 -5.62 19.26
C ILE A 193 19.44 -5.65 18.69
N THR A 194 18.45 -5.18 19.43
CA THR A 194 17.05 -5.19 18.99
C THR A 194 16.87 -4.34 17.73
N HIS A 195 17.27 -3.07 17.77
CA HIS A 195 17.10 -2.18 16.63
C HIS A 195 17.93 -2.61 15.41
N GLY A 196 19.21 -2.96 15.61
CA GLY A 196 20.08 -3.46 14.54
C GLY A 196 19.57 -4.78 13.95
N TYR A 197 19.03 -5.68 14.78
CA TYR A 197 18.44 -6.91 14.31
C TYR A 197 17.17 -6.66 13.48
N LEU A 198 16.26 -5.79 13.91
CA LEU A 198 15.07 -5.47 13.11
C LEU A 198 15.41 -4.83 11.75
N LYS A 199 16.48 -4.03 11.67
CA LYS A 199 17.00 -3.51 10.38
C LYS A 199 17.57 -4.62 9.50
N LEU A 200 18.34 -5.52 10.09
CA LEU A 200 18.88 -6.68 9.39
C LEU A 200 17.72 -7.57 8.90
N GLU A 201 16.71 -7.80 9.73
CA GLU A 201 15.51 -8.57 9.41
C GLU A 201 14.75 -7.97 8.23
N LYS A 202 14.58 -6.64 8.19
CA LYS A 202 14.01 -5.97 7.02
C LYS A 202 14.79 -6.30 5.76
N SER A 203 16.12 -6.22 5.82
CA SER A 203 17.00 -6.53 4.68
C SER A 203 16.94 -8.01 4.29
N ILE A 204 16.90 -8.92 5.27
CA ILE A 204 16.79 -10.37 5.09
C ILE A 204 15.44 -10.73 4.47
N LEU A 205 14.34 -10.14 4.93
CA LEU A 205 13.01 -10.40 4.40
C LEU A 205 12.89 -9.82 2.99
N SER A 206 13.33 -8.57 2.75
CA SER A 206 13.33 -7.98 1.40
C SER A 206 14.18 -8.78 0.40
N SER A 207 15.41 -9.16 0.77
CA SER A 207 16.25 -10.03 -0.08
C SER A 207 15.72 -11.47 -0.17
N GLY A 208 15.01 -11.94 0.84
CA GLY A 208 14.26 -13.18 0.84
C GLY A 208 13.15 -13.16 -0.20
N PHE A 209 12.46 -12.03 -0.37
CA PHE A 209 11.53 -11.81 -1.48
C PHE A 209 12.24 -11.71 -2.82
N GLU A 210 13.39 -11.03 -2.93
CA GLU A 210 14.16 -10.96 -4.20
C GLU A 210 14.76 -12.32 -4.62
N THR A 211 15.19 -13.15 -3.66
CA THR A 211 15.69 -14.50 -3.90
C THR A 211 14.54 -15.49 -4.10
N LEU A 212 13.38 -15.25 -3.49
CA LEU A 212 12.15 -15.93 -3.87
C LEU A 212 11.60 -15.38 -5.18
N GLU A 213 11.96 -14.20 -5.67
CA GLU A 213 11.66 -13.76 -7.04
C GLU A 213 12.55 -14.49 -8.06
N SER A 214 13.72 -14.99 -7.64
CA SER A 214 14.54 -15.91 -8.45
C SER A 214 14.21 -17.40 -8.24
N ASP A 215 13.72 -17.81 -7.08
CA ASP A 215 13.18 -19.16 -6.77
C ASP A 215 11.65 -19.28 -7.01
N THR A 216 10.96 -18.20 -7.39
CA THR A 216 9.57 -18.19 -7.94
C THR A 216 9.58 -18.28 -9.46
N ASP A 217 10.60 -18.93 -10.03
CA ASP A 217 10.40 -19.71 -11.25
C ASP A 217 9.61 -21.00 -10.94
N ASN A 218 8.52 -20.83 -10.19
CA ASN A 218 7.40 -21.76 -10.13
C ASN A 218 6.14 -21.04 -10.62
N SER A 219 6.26 -19.85 -11.24
CA SER A 219 5.19 -19.35 -12.08
C SER A 219 4.94 -20.38 -13.15
N LEU A 220 3.71 -20.88 -13.25
CA LEU A 220 3.39 -21.78 -14.34
C LEU A 220 3.30 -20.93 -15.61
N GLN A 221 4.31 -21.04 -16.47
CA GLN A 221 4.28 -20.41 -17.77
C GLN A 221 3.76 -21.39 -18.82
N CYS A 222 2.71 -20.99 -19.53
CA CYS A 222 2.09 -21.86 -20.52
C CYS A 222 1.51 -21.10 -21.71
N TYR A 223 1.38 -21.83 -22.81
CA TYR A 223 0.58 -21.44 -23.97
C TYR A 223 -0.80 -22.10 -23.88
N VAL A 224 -1.84 -21.30 -24.10
CA VAL A 224 -3.24 -21.75 -24.11
C VAL A 224 -3.89 -21.31 -25.41
N SER A 225 -4.49 -22.24 -26.16
CA SER A 225 -5.27 -21.90 -27.35
C SER A 225 -6.58 -21.20 -26.98
N TRP A 226 -7.19 -20.47 -27.92
CA TRP A 226 -8.43 -19.73 -27.66
C TRP A 226 -9.58 -20.65 -27.21
N GLU A 227 -9.72 -21.81 -27.86
CA GLU A 227 -10.72 -22.83 -27.50
C GLU A 227 -10.56 -23.32 -26.04
N LYS A 228 -9.32 -23.61 -25.63
CA LYS A 228 -9.04 -24.03 -24.27
C LYS A 228 -9.20 -22.90 -23.26
N MET A 229 -8.77 -21.69 -23.60
CA MET A 229 -8.95 -20.52 -22.75
C MET A 229 -10.44 -20.24 -22.52
N ASN A 230 -11.27 -20.41 -23.54
CA ASN A 230 -12.73 -20.31 -23.42
C ASN A 230 -13.31 -21.37 -22.49
N THR A 231 -12.79 -22.60 -22.53
CA THR A 231 -13.18 -23.66 -21.57
C THR A 231 -12.78 -23.29 -20.14
N ILE A 232 -11.57 -22.74 -19.95
CA ILE A 232 -11.08 -22.26 -18.65
C ILE A 232 -11.92 -21.08 -18.15
N LEU A 233 -12.30 -20.14 -19.04
CA LEU A 233 -13.19 -19.03 -18.69
C LEU A 233 -14.55 -19.52 -18.20
N ASP A 234 -15.11 -20.56 -18.81
CA ASP A 234 -16.39 -21.14 -18.38
C ASP A 234 -16.30 -21.79 -16.98
N GLU A 235 -15.15 -22.36 -16.63
CA GLU A 235 -14.86 -22.82 -15.26
C GLU A 235 -14.68 -21.66 -14.28
N LEU A 236 -13.87 -20.66 -14.63
CA LEU A 236 -13.64 -19.47 -13.80
C LEU A 236 -14.94 -18.71 -13.50
N LYS A 237 -15.86 -18.64 -14.47
CA LYS A 237 -17.15 -17.96 -14.31
C LYS A 237 -18.05 -18.56 -13.23
N LYS A 238 -17.78 -19.78 -12.77
CA LYS A 238 -18.53 -20.39 -11.65
C LYS A 238 -18.28 -19.64 -10.34
N GLU A 239 -17.04 -19.21 -10.12
CA GLU A 239 -16.59 -18.56 -8.88
C GLU A 239 -16.36 -17.04 -9.05
N TYR A 240 -16.10 -16.58 -10.28
CA TYR A 240 -15.73 -15.20 -10.58
C TYR A 240 -16.62 -14.58 -11.66
N ARG A 241 -16.76 -13.26 -11.65
CA ARG A 241 -17.19 -12.47 -12.81
C ARG A 241 -15.94 -11.95 -13.52
N VAL A 242 -15.83 -12.17 -14.82
CA VAL A 242 -14.61 -11.88 -15.58
C VAL A 242 -14.80 -10.64 -16.43
N TYR A 243 -14.01 -9.61 -16.18
CA TYR A 243 -14.07 -8.32 -16.83
C TYR A 243 -12.80 -8.04 -17.64
N ALA A 244 -12.97 -7.43 -18.80
CA ALA A 244 -11.87 -7.00 -19.65
C ALA A 244 -12.28 -5.79 -20.50
N PRO A 245 -11.33 -5.07 -21.13
CA PRO A 245 -11.67 -4.10 -22.15
C PRO A 245 -12.44 -4.79 -23.28
N LYS A 246 -13.67 -4.33 -23.54
CA LYS A 246 -14.56 -4.88 -24.56
C LYS A 246 -14.99 -3.77 -25.52
N ARG A 247 -15.16 -4.14 -26.80
CA ARG A 247 -15.63 -3.23 -27.85
C ARG A 247 -17.16 -3.12 -27.82
N PHE A 248 -17.65 -1.90 -27.72
CA PHE A 248 -19.06 -1.56 -27.86
C PHE A 248 -19.25 -0.72 -29.13
N GLU A 249 -19.72 -1.39 -30.18
CA GLU A 249 -19.85 -0.79 -31.51
C GLU A 249 -20.76 0.43 -31.52
N LYS A 250 -20.32 1.50 -32.20
CA LYS A 250 -21.09 2.75 -32.39
C LYS A 250 -21.57 3.41 -31.10
N ARG A 251 -20.92 3.12 -29.97
CA ARG A 251 -21.16 3.76 -28.67
C ARG A 251 -20.05 4.73 -28.26
N GLY A 252 -19.10 4.97 -29.17
CA GLY A 252 -17.99 5.87 -28.97
C GLY A 252 -18.43 7.32 -28.81
N PHE A 253 -17.48 8.12 -28.38
CA PHE A 253 -17.68 9.54 -28.11
C PHE A 253 -17.93 10.37 -29.37
N LYS A 254 -17.26 10.00 -30.48
CA LYS A 254 -17.49 10.60 -31.79
C LYS A 254 -18.52 9.77 -32.54
N LYS A 255 -19.28 10.41 -33.43
CA LYS A 255 -20.24 9.72 -34.29
C LYS A 255 -19.54 8.60 -35.06
N ASP A 256 -20.17 7.43 -35.11
CA ASP A 256 -19.68 6.22 -35.81
C ASP A 256 -18.32 5.70 -35.31
N THR A 257 -17.95 6.02 -34.07
CA THR A 257 -16.79 5.40 -33.39
C THR A 257 -17.23 4.37 -32.36
N ASP A 258 -16.36 3.41 -32.08
CA ASP A 258 -16.59 2.41 -31.04
C ASP A 258 -16.18 2.94 -29.67
N LEU A 259 -16.74 2.35 -28.62
CA LEU A 259 -16.34 2.58 -27.24
C LEU A 259 -15.62 1.34 -26.71
N ILE A 260 -14.40 1.50 -26.21
CA ILE A 260 -13.65 0.44 -25.55
C ILE A 260 -13.76 0.65 -24.04
N ARG A 261 -14.55 -0.20 -23.38
CA ARG A 261 -14.89 -0.05 -21.95
C ARG A 261 -14.78 -1.39 -21.23
N TYR A 262 -14.53 -1.37 -19.92
CA TYR A 262 -14.50 -2.60 -19.15
C TYR A 262 -15.90 -3.20 -19.06
N GLY A 263 -16.03 -4.46 -19.45
CA GLY A 263 -17.29 -5.19 -19.43
C GLY A 263 -17.08 -6.66 -19.15
N GLU A 264 -18.14 -7.32 -18.67
CA GLU A 264 -18.10 -8.76 -18.44
C GLU A 264 -17.98 -9.49 -19.78
N ILE A 265 -17.05 -10.45 -19.86
CA ILE A 265 -16.76 -11.23 -21.07
C ILE A 265 -17.29 -12.65 -20.93
N SER A 266 -17.77 -13.20 -22.03
CA SER A 266 -18.13 -14.61 -22.16
C SER A 266 -17.06 -15.40 -22.90
N ARG A 267 -16.26 -14.76 -23.73
CA ARG A 267 -15.26 -15.38 -24.59
C ARG A 267 -13.97 -14.55 -24.58
N VAL A 268 -12.83 -15.20 -24.76
CA VAL A 268 -11.52 -14.52 -24.77
C VAL A 268 -11.38 -13.59 -25.97
N GLU A 269 -12.07 -13.91 -27.05
CA GLU A 269 -12.22 -13.13 -28.28
C GLU A 269 -12.76 -11.71 -28.04
N GLU A 270 -13.51 -11.50 -26.97
CA GLU A 270 -14.12 -10.21 -26.65
C GLU A 270 -13.11 -9.23 -26.04
N ILE A 271 -11.94 -9.71 -25.62
CA ILE A 271 -10.89 -8.90 -24.99
C ILE A 271 -10.19 -8.06 -26.06
N VAL A 272 -10.36 -6.75 -25.96
CA VAL A 272 -9.64 -5.76 -26.76
C VAL A 272 -8.27 -5.51 -26.15
N HIS A 273 -7.22 -5.99 -26.82
CA HIS A 273 -5.83 -5.85 -26.36
C HIS A 273 -5.01 -4.89 -27.25
N ASP A 274 -5.48 -4.58 -28.45
CA ASP A 274 -4.81 -3.84 -29.52
C ASP A 274 -5.19 -2.35 -29.60
N VAL A 275 -6.13 -1.90 -28.77
CA VAL A 275 -6.54 -0.49 -28.68
C VAL A 275 -6.61 -0.09 -27.20
N GLN A 276 -6.29 1.17 -26.88
CA GLN A 276 -6.47 1.68 -25.53
C GLN A 276 -7.94 1.80 -25.12
N SER A 277 -8.28 1.32 -23.92
CA SER A 277 -9.61 1.52 -23.35
C SER A 277 -9.89 2.99 -23.08
N ASP A 278 -11.10 3.45 -23.38
CA ASP A 278 -11.56 4.80 -23.11
C ASP A 278 -11.75 5.05 -21.61
N PHE A 279 -12.11 4.00 -20.86
CA PHE A 279 -12.31 4.03 -19.41
C PHE A 279 -11.33 3.09 -18.70
N SER A 280 -11.02 3.39 -17.44
CA SER A 280 -10.18 2.57 -16.58
C SER A 280 -10.99 1.42 -15.92
N PRO A 281 -10.35 0.36 -15.42
CA PRO A 281 -11.04 -0.73 -14.74
C PRO A 281 -11.72 -0.34 -13.42
N LYS A 282 -11.45 0.88 -12.91
CA LYS A 282 -12.02 1.39 -11.66
C LYS A 282 -13.54 1.22 -11.58
N GLU A 283 -14.25 1.42 -12.69
CA GLU A 283 -15.72 1.32 -12.74
C GLU A 283 -16.29 -0.07 -12.44
N VAL A 284 -15.45 -1.11 -12.47
CA VAL A 284 -15.86 -2.49 -12.18
C VAL A 284 -16.03 -2.72 -10.68
N PHE A 285 -15.14 -2.14 -9.86
CA PHE A 285 -15.07 -2.41 -8.42
C PHE A 285 -15.23 -1.16 -7.55
N TYR A 286 -15.27 0.03 -8.14
CA TYR A 286 -15.65 1.28 -7.49
C TYR A 286 -16.82 1.89 -8.27
N PRO A 287 -18.07 1.58 -7.90
CA PRO A 287 -19.23 1.99 -8.68
C PRO A 287 -19.44 3.51 -8.63
N ILE A 288 -20.04 4.06 -9.69
CA ILE A 288 -20.36 5.50 -9.81
C ILE A 288 -21.27 5.97 -8.67
N THR A 289 -22.18 5.10 -8.23
CA THR A 289 -23.07 5.31 -7.11
C THR A 289 -23.06 4.08 -6.23
N GLN A 290 -22.85 4.26 -4.93
CA GLN A 290 -22.85 3.18 -3.95
C GLN A 290 -23.69 3.59 -2.75
N ALA A 291 -24.74 2.84 -2.45
CA ALA A 291 -25.41 2.92 -1.16
C ALA A 291 -24.43 2.52 -0.05
N MET A 292 -24.35 3.32 0.99
CA MET A 292 -23.47 3.11 2.14
C MET A 292 -24.32 2.70 3.34
N ILE A 293 -25.41 3.43 3.55
CA ILE A 293 -26.29 3.27 4.70
C ILE A 293 -27.73 3.33 4.23
N TYR A 294 -28.57 2.44 4.74
CA TYR A 294 -30.02 2.55 4.69
C TYR A 294 -30.51 3.06 6.05
N PHE A 295 -31.42 4.04 6.06
CA PHE A 295 -31.99 4.56 7.29
C PHE A 295 -33.51 4.53 7.22
N LYS A 296 -34.12 4.27 8.38
CA LYS A 296 -35.57 4.29 8.57
C LYS A 296 -35.89 4.71 9.99
N ASP A 297 -36.59 5.83 10.11
CA ASP A 297 -36.94 6.43 11.40
C ASP A 297 -35.68 6.64 12.26
N ASN A 298 -35.56 5.94 13.39
CA ASN A 298 -34.40 5.99 14.29
C ASN A 298 -33.40 4.84 14.08
N ASN A 299 -33.57 4.02 13.04
CA ASN A 299 -32.71 2.89 12.73
C ASN A 299 -31.84 3.15 11.49
N CYS A 300 -30.65 2.58 11.50
CA CYS A 300 -29.63 2.74 10.48
C CYS A 300 -28.96 1.38 10.26
N GLU A 301 -28.89 0.93 9.01
CA GLU A 301 -28.29 -0.34 8.62
C GLU A 301 -27.24 -0.09 7.54
N GLU A 302 -26.09 -0.74 7.67
CA GLU A 302 -25.01 -0.64 6.70
C GLU A 302 -25.28 -1.48 5.45
N SER A 303 -24.88 -0.98 4.28
CA SER A 303 -25.00 -1.75 3.03
C SER A 303 -24.10 -2.99 3.03
N SER A 304 -24.66 -4.14 2.63
CA SER A 304 -23.94 -5.38 2.33
C SER A 304 -23.68 -5.54 0.83
N ILE A 305 -22.76 -6.45 0.47
CA ILE A 305 -22.59 -6.91 -0.90
C ILE A 305 -23.16 -8.31 -1.02
N ASP A 306 -24.29 -8.45 -1.71
CA ASP A 306 -25.01 -9.73 -1.81
C ASP A 306 -24.36 -10.71 -2.80
N ASP A 307 -23.65 -10.20 -3.81
CA ASP A 307 -22.97 -11.05 -4.80
C ASP A 307 -21.74 -11.72 -4.16
N THR A 308 -21.76 -13.05 -4.05
CA THR A 308 -20.68 -13.82 -3.44
C THR A 308 -19.51 -14.09 -4.39
N LYS A 309 -19.64 -13.80 -5.69
CA LYS A 309 -18.57 -14.09 -6.66
C LYS A 309 -17.40 -13.11 -6.52
N GLY A 310 -16.20 -13.61 -6.78
CA GLY A 310 -15.03 -12.77 -6.99
C GLY A 310 -15.09 -12.03 -8.33
N MET A 311 -14.14 -11.15 -8.58
CA MET A 311 -13.99 -10.43 -9.85
C MET A 311 -12.59 -10.66 -10.42
N ILE A 312 -12.50 -11.15 -11.64
CA ILE A 312 -11.23 -11.18 -12.40
C ILE A 312 -11.24 -9.99 -13.34
N ILE A 313 -10.20 -9.16 -13.31
CA ILE A 313 -10.10 -7.98 -14.19
C ILE A 313 -8.82 -8.07 -15.01
N PHE A 314 -8.98 -8.09 -16.34
CA PHE A 314 -7.87 -7.99 -17.28
C PHE A 314 -7.38 -6.53 -17.41
N ALA A 315 -6.29 -6.18 -16.76
CA ALA A 315 -5.83 -4.80 -16.63
C ALA A 315 -4.39 -4.60 -17.13
N ARG A 316 -4.08 -3.44 -17.71
CA ARG A 316 -2.70 -3.10 -18.09
C ARG A 316 -1.87 -2.70 -16.87
N PRO A 317 -0.53 -2.71 -16.94
CA PRO A 317 0.33 -2.31 -15.83
C PRO A 317 -0.03 -0.95 -15.22
N CYS A 318 -0.24 0.07 -16.06
CA CYS A 318 -0.61 1.41 -15.57
C CYS A 318 -2.00 1.45 -14.92
N ASP A 319 -2.92 0.57 -15.32
CA ASP A 319 -4.22 0.42 -14.66
C ASP A 319 -4.10 -0.29 -13.32
N ILE A 320 -3.28 -1.34 -13.22
CA ILE A 320 -2.99 -2.03 -11.96
C ILE A 320 -2.35 -1.06 -10.95
N ASN A 321 -1.38 -0.27 -11.39
CA ASN A 321 -0.82 0.80 -10.57
C ASN A 321 -1.87 1.86 -10.21
N ALA A 322 -2.83 2.15 -11.09
CA ALA A 322 -3.92 3.07 -10.76
C ALA A 322 -4.81 2.53 -9.63
N ILE A 323 -5.06 1.22 -9.61
CA ILE A 323 -5.76 0.54 -8.52
C ILE A 323 -4.96 0.65 -7.22
N LYS A 324 -3.63 0.45 -7.26
CA LYS A 324 -2.75 0.71 -6.09
C LYS A 324 -2.93 2.15 -5.57
N ARG A 325 -3.03 3.17 -6.45
CA ARG A 325 -3.27 4.56 -6.00
C ARG A 325 -4.62 4.76 -5.32
N LEU A 326 -5.67 4.04 -5.75
CA LEU A 326 -6.95 4.06 -5.07
C LEU A 326 -6.86 3.33 -3.73
N ASP A 327 -6.14 2.21 -3.67
CA ASP A 327 -5.90 1.44 -2.45
C ASP A 327 -5.24 2.33 -1.39
N ASN A 328 -4.21 3.10 -1.74
CA ASN A 328 -3.59 4.07 -0.83
C ASN A 328 -4.58 5.13 -0.34
N ILE A 329 -5.41 5.70 -1.24
CA ILE A 329 -6.37 6.76 -0.87
C ILE A 329 -7.49 6.26 0.04
N PHE A 330 -8.02 5.06 -0.23
CA PHE A 330 -9.20 4.56 0.48
C PHE A 330 -8.83 3.71 1.71
N MET A 331 -7.64 3.13 1.76
CA MET A 331 -7.26 2.19 2.82
C MET A 331 -6.06 2.63 3.65
N GLN A 332 -5.26 3.60 3.18
CA GLN A 332 -4.01 4.01 3.86
C GLN A 332 -3.94 5.53 4.11
N ASN A 333 -4.99 6.28 3.82
CA ASN A 333 -5.00 7.73 3.95
C ASN A 333 -5.64 8.17 5.28
N GLY A 334 -4.80 8.26 6.31
CA GLY A 334 -5.23 8.47 7.70
C GLY A 334 -5.58 7.15 8.39
N ASP A 335 -6.19 7.24 9.56
CA ASP A 335 -6.28 6.10 10.49
C ASP A 335 -7.46 5.16 10.22
N ASN A 336 -8.27 5.44 9.20
CA ASN A 336 -9.49 4.68 8.90
C ASN A 336 -9.50 4.13 7.47
N THR A 337 -9.74 2.83 7.34
CA THR A 337 -9.99 2.17 6.06
C THR A 337 -11.44 2.33 5.61
N ASP A 338 -11.67 2.74 4.37
CA ASP A 338 -12.98 2.74 3.72
C ASP A 338 -13.44 1.28 3.49
N ILE A 339 -14.27 0.79 4.40
CA ILE A 339 -14.80 -0.57 4.39
C ILE A 339 -15.60 -0.90 3.12
N TYR A 340 -16.27 0.09 2.52
CA TYR A 340 -17.13 -0.10 1.35
C TYR A 340 -16.30 -0.30 0.08
N TYR A 341 -15.18 0.41 -0.02
CA TYR A 341 -14.17 0.18 -1.03
C TYR A 341 -13.46 -1.16 -0.78
N LYS A 342 -12.98 -1.40 0.44
CA LYS A 342 -12.23 -2.62 0.81
C LYS A 342 -13.00 -3.90 0.46
N ARG A 343 -14.28 -3.99 0.83
CA ARG A 343 -15.12 -5.18 0.55
C ARG A 343 -15.25 -5.51 -0.94
N LEU A 344 -15.30 -4.50 -1.81
CA LEU A 344 -15.30 -4.71 -3.27
C LEU A 344 -13.90 -5.05 -3.77
N ARG A 345 -12.89 -4.34 -3.26
CA ARG A 345 -11.49 -4.50 -3.65
C ARG A 345 -10.92 -5.89 -3.28
N ASP A 346 -11.30 -6.44 -2.13
CA ASP A 346 -10.92 -7.78 -1.66
C ASP A 346 -11.41 -8.89 -2.60
N LYS A 347 -12.49 -8.63 -3.37
CA LYS A 347 -13.02 -9.58 -4.37
C LYS A 347 -12.23 -9.55 -5.69
N VAL A 348 -11.38 -8.54 -5.91
CA VAL A 348 -10.68 -8.33 -7.18
C VAL A 348 -9.40 -9.17 -7.27
N LYS A 349 -9.28 -9.92 -8.37
CA LYS A 349 -8.08 -10.62 -8.83
C LYS A 349 -7.67 -10.02 -10.17
N LEU A 350 -6.38 -9.74 -10.34
CA LEU A 350 -5.87 -8.98 -11.49
C LEU A 350 -5.17 -9.91 -12.48
N PHE A 351 -5.64 -9.92 -13.72
CA PHE A 351 -4.96 -10.59 -14.83
C PHE A 351 -4.29 -9.50 -15.67
N MET A 352 -2.96 -9.42 -15.64
CA MET A 352 -2.23 -8.39 -16.34
C MET A 352 -2.24 -8.61 -17.84
N LEU A 353 -2.75 -7.64 -18.59
CA LEU A 353 -2.57 -7.53 -20.03
C LEU A 353 -1.19 -6.93 -20.30
N GLU A 354 -0.30 -7.71 -20.90
CA GLU A 354 1.03 -7.24 -21.26
C GLU A 354 0.96 -6.02 -22.20
N CYS A 355 1.80 -5.02 -21.92
CA CYS A 355 1.92 -3.81 -22.70
C CYS A 355 3.39 -3.59 -23.05
N ARG A 356 3.78 -3.89 -24.30
CA ARG A 356 5.17 -3.77 -24.77
C ARG A 356 5.46 -2.46 -25.48
N GLU A 357 4.43 -1.87 -26.09
CA GLU A 357 4.50 -0.60 -26.79
C GLU A 357 3.48 0.36 -26.18
N GLY A 358 3.90 1.60 -25.95
CA GLY A 358 3.02 2.65 -25.45
C GLY A 358 2.07 3.17 -26.52
N TRP A 359 1.01 3.85 -26.09
CA TRP A 359 0.09 4.61 -26.97
C TRP A 359 0.57 6.04 -27.14
N ASP A 360 0.13 6.70 -28.22
CA ASP A 360 0.54 8.08 -28.58
C ASP A 360 0.40 9.11 -27.46
N ASP A 361 -0.62 8.97 -26.61
CA ASP A 361 -0.93 9.92 -25.53
C ASP A 361 -0.43 9.48 -24.15
N CYS A 362 0.18 8.30 -24.04
CA CYS A 362 0.67 7.81 -22.76
C CYS A 362 2.11 8.25 -22.48
N PHE A 363 2.42 8.39 -21.19
CA PHE A 363 3.71 8.78 -20.64
C PHE A 363 3.93 8.04 -19.30
N CYS A 364 3.45 6.79 -19.21
CA CYS A 364 3.49 5.97 -17.99
C CYS A 364 4.91 5.67 -17.50
N VAL A 365 5.89 5.62 -18.40
CA VAL A 365 7.31 5.44 -18.08
C VAL A 365 7.84 6.64 -17.29
N SER A 366 7.54 7.87 -17.73
CA SER A 366 7.92 9.09 -16.98
C SER A 366 7.26 9.18 -15.61
N MET A 367 6.14 8.48 -15.40
CA MET A 367 5.44 8.40 -14.11
C MET A 367 5.84 7.17 -13.29
N GLY A 368 6.75 6.31 -13.76
CA GLY A 368 7.17 5.09 -13.07
C GLY A 368 6.04 4.07 -12.87
N SER A 369 5.12 3.98 -13.83
CA SER A 369 3.89 3.17 -13.72
C SER A 369 3.65 2.23 -14.91
N ASN A 370 4.66 2.09 -15.77
CA ASN A 370 4.71 1.18 -16.91
C ASN A 370 4.89 -0.29 -16.49
N GLU A 371 5.37 -0.55 -15.27
CA GLU A 371 5.69 -1.86 -14.73
C GLU A 371 4.86 -2.19 -13.49
N THR A 372 4.59 -3.47 -13.27
CA THR A 372 3.93 -3.94 -12.04
C THR A 372 4.19 -5.42 -11.84
N ASP A 373 4.26 -5.84 -10.59
CA ASP A 373 4.32 -7.23 -10.15
C ASP A 373 3.01 -7.67 -9.44
N ASN A 374 2.05 -6.76 -9.29
CA ASN A 374 0.80 -6.94 -8.54
C ASN A 374 -0.31 -7.55 -9.42
N TYR A 375 -0.08 -8.78 -9.87
CA TYR A 375 -1.03 -9.55 -10.66
C TYR A 375 -1.06 -11.02 -10.26
N SER A 376 -2.20 -11.67 -10.49
CA SER A 376 -2.36 -13.12 -10.31
C SER A 376 -1.88 -13.90 -11.54
N VAL A 377 -2.13 -13.37 -12.74
CA VAL A 377 -1.74 -13.96 -14.03
C VAL A 377 -1.31 -12.86 -14.98
N ALA A 378 -0.18 -13.01 -15.68
CA ALA A 378 0.18 -12.16 -16.81
C ALA A 378 -0.22 -12.84 -18.13
N ALA A 379 -0.67 -12.06 -19.11
CA ALA A 379 -1.16 -12.56 -20.38
C ALA A 379 -0.64 -11.75 -21.58
N ARG A 380 -0.08 -12.46 -22.56
CA ARG A 380 0.31 -11.93 -23.88
C ARG A 380 -0.52 -12.61 -24.97
N PHE A 381 -1.25 -11.81 -25.74
CA PHE A 381 -2.05 -12.30 -26.87
C PHE A 381 -1.16 -12.72 -28.06
N LYS A 382 -1.55 -13.82 -28.70
CA LYS A 382 -0.98 -14.34 -29.95
C LYS A 382 -2.12 -14.63 -30.93
N GLU A 383 -1.78 -14.86 -32.19
CA GLU A 383 -2.75 -15.09 -33.28
C GLU A 383 -3.79 -16.18 -32.97
N ASN A 384 -3.36 -17.30 -32.36
CA ASN A 384 -4.23 -18.45 -32.05
C ASN A 384 -4.21 -18.85 -30.56
N GLY A 385 -3.68 -17.99 -29.68
CA GLY A 385 -3.51 -18.34 -28.26
C GLY A 385 -3.18 -17.17 -27.36
N LEU A 386 -2.90 -17.50 -26.11
CA LEU A 386 -2.32 -16.64 -25.11
C LEU A 386 -1.08 -17.33 -24.54
N LEU A 387 -0.03 -16.55 -24.31
CA LEU A 387 1.04 -16.93 -23.40
C LEU A 387 0.67 -16.37 -22.02
N LEU A 388 0.72 -17.23 -21.00
CA LEU A 388 0.31 -16.91 -19.64
C LEU A 388 1.46 -17.19 -18.67
N ALA A 389 1.68 -16.31 -17.71
CA ALA A 389 2.54 -16.56 -16.56
C ALA A 389 1.68 -16.46 -15.28
N VAL A 390 1.47 -17.59 -14.60
CA VAL A 390 0.55 -17.69 -13.46
C VAL A 390 1.33 -17.59 -12.16
N LYS A 391 1.19 -16.47 -11.45
CA LYS A 391 1.85 -16.18 -10.17
C LYS A 391 1.04 -16.68 -8.97
N ASP A 392 -0.29 -16.53 -9.01
CA ASP A 392 -1.20 -16.90 -7.90
C ASP A 392 -1.57 -18.40 -7.96
N GLU A 393 -1.21 -19.13 -6.90
CA GLU A 393 -1.46 -20.57 -6.72
C GLU A 393 -2.92 -20.97 -6.94
N THR A 394 -3.87 -20.10 -6.58
CA THR A 394 -5.30 -20.32 -6.75
C THR A 394 -5.66 -20.62 -8.20
N PHE A 395 -4.90 -20.04 -9.14
CA PHE A 395 -5.16 -20.16 -10.56
C PHE A 395 -4.35 -21.24 -11.27
N LYS A 396 -3.25 -21.73 -10.67
CA LYS A 396 -2.38 -22.75 -11.33
C LYS A 396 -3.14 -24.01 -11.72
N LYS A 397 -4.13 -24.43 -10.91
CA LYS A 397 -5.00 -25.59 -11.19
C LYS A 397 -5.72 -25.51 -12.54
N TYR A 398 -6.04 -24.32 -13.04
CA TYR A 398 -6.74 -24.14 -14.32
C TYR A 398 -5.83 -24.31 -15.53
N PHE A 399 -4.53 -24.11 -15.34
CA PHE A 399 -3.55 -24.05 -16.44
C PHE A 399 -2.54 -25.20 -16.40
N ALA A 400 -2.51 -26.01 -15.35
CA ALA A 400 -1.49 -27.04 -15.11
C ALA A 400 -1.34 -28.12 -16.21
N LYS A 401 -2.35 -28.30 -17.07
CA LYS A 401 -2.36 -29.27 -18.17
C LYS A 401 -2.00 -28.64 -19.53
N GLU A 402 -1.70 -27.35 -19.54
CA GLU A 402 -1.42 -26.60 -20.76
C GLU A 402 0.04 -26.71 -21.18
N THR A 403 0.32 -26.34 -22.42
CA THR A 403 1.65 -26.49 -23.01
C THR A 403 2.62 -25.53 -22.34
N ALA A 404 3.69 -26.04 -21.73
CA ALA A 404 4.72 -25.20 -21.12
C ALA A 404 5.33 -24.21 -22.13
N SER A 405 5.74 -23.03 -21.66
CA SER A 405 6.36 -21.99 -22.49
C SER A 405 7.36 -21.18 -21.68
N ASP A 406 8.37 -20.56 -22.29
CA ASP A 406 9.33 -19.70 -21.58
C ASP A 406 8.86 -18.23 -21.50
N PHE A 407 7.55 -18.01 -21.30
CA PHE A 407 6.97 -16.68 -21.36
C PHE A 407 7.28 -15.86 -20.11
N ILE A 408 7.97 -14.75 -20.32
CA ILE A 408 8.20 -13.71 -19.31
C ILE A 408 7.51 -12.43 -19.82
N PRO A 409 6.69 -11.75 -18.99
CA PRO A 409 6.05 -10.51 -19.39
C PRO A 409 7.08 -9.40 -19.61
N GLU A 410 6.91 -8.68 -20.71
CA GLU A 410 7.71 -7.50 -21.05
C GLU A 410 6.91 -6.22 -20.82
N PHE A 411 7.60 -5.15 -20.46
CA PHE A 411 6.99 -3.85 -20.18
C PHE A 411 7.52 -2.77 -21.10
N VAL A 412 6.71 -1.75 -21.36
CA VAL A 412 7.10 -0.57 -22.14
C VAL A 412 8.33 0.08 -21.53
N GLN A 413 9.41 0.20 -22.29
CA GLN A 413 10.67 0.80 -21.85
C GLN A 413 10.74 2.31 -22.13
N SER A 414 9.99 2.79 -23.12
CA SER A 414 9.91 4.21 -23.48
C SER A 414 8.57 4.57 -24.09
N ASN A 415 8.13 5.81 -23.87
CA ASN A 415 6.94 6.37 -24.50
C ASN A 415 7.32 7.43 -25.54
N THR A 416 6.44 7.64 -26.53
CA THR A 416 6.59 8.73 -27.51
C THR A 416 6.55 10.11 -26.84
N LYS A 417 5.74 10.26 -25.79
CA LYS A 417 5.65 11.45 -24.95
C LYS A 417 6.40 11.21 -23.64
N SER A 418 7.17 12.21 -23.20
CA SER A 418 7.86 12.19 -21.90
C SER A 418 7.55 13.46 -21.11
N VAL A 419 7.20 13.31 -19.83
CA VAL A 419 7.00 14.45 -18.93
C VAL A 419 8.24 14.68 -18.07
N VAL A 420 8.56 15.95 -17.86
CA VAL A 420 9.50 16.39 -16.83
C VAL A 420 8.68 16.82 -15.64
N LEU A 421 8.86 16.16 -14.50
CA LEU A 421 8.15 16.49 -13.27
C LEU A 421 8.82 17.67 -12.55
N PRO A 422 8.04 18.63 -12.03
CA PRO A 422 8.60 19.77 -11.33
C PRO A 422 9.17 19.36 -9.98
N LYS A 423 10.30 19.93 -9.59
CA LYS A 423 10.84 19.77 -8.23
C LYS A 423 10.23 20.82 -7.31
N ILE A 424 9.35 20.40 -6.41
CA ILE A 424 8.74 21.25 -5.38
C ILE A 424 9.15 20.68 -4.01
N GLU A 425 10.16 21.28 -3.40
CA GLU A 425 10.80 20.80 -2.17
C GLU A 425 10.31 21.55 -0.92
N ASN A 426 9.74 22.74 -1.08
CA ASN A 426 9.32 23.57 0.05
C ASN A 426 8.04 24.37 -0.23
N ARG A 427 7.47 24.95 0.84
CA ARG A 427 6.24 25.76 0.78
C ARG A 427 6.38 27.00 -0.11
N GLU A 428 7.58 27.56 -0.25
CA GLU A 428 7.80 28.74 -1.08
C GLU A 428 7.69 28.40 -2.57
N GLN A 429 8.26 27.27 -3.00
CA GLN A 429 8.11 26.73 -4.35
C GLN A 429 6.67 26.28 -4.63
N LEU A 430 6.00 25.66 -3.65
CA LEU A 430 4.58 25.30 -3.79
C LEU A 430 3.72 26.56 -3.99
N LYS A 431 3.98 27.62 -3.21
CA LYS A 431 3.30 28.90 -3.37
C LYS A 431 3.56 29.49 -4.75
N ALA A 432 4.82 29.50 -5.20
CA ALA A 432 5.17 29.95 -6.55
C ALA A 432 4.40 29.15 -7.61
N ALA A 433 4.37 27.81 -7.51
CA ALA A 433 3.60 26.95 -8.41
C ALA A 433 2.11 27.30 -8.42
N CYS A 434 1.53 27.64 -7.27
CA CYS A 434 0.13 28.00 -7.15
C CYS A 434 -0.23 29.36 -7.75
N ASP A 435 0.71 30.31 -7.69
CA ASP A 435 0.53 31.71 -8.09
C ASP A 435 0.84 31.96 -9.58
N LEU A 436 1.29 30.94 -10.32
CA LEU A 436 1.62 31.08 -11.74
C LEU A 436 0.42 31.51 -12.60
N ASP A 437 0.63 32.53 -13.43
CA ASP A 437 -0.40 33.07 -14.32
C ASP A 437 -0.86 32.08 -15.40
N PHE A 438 -0.03 31.09 -15.75
CA PHE A 438 -0.40 30.11 -16.79
C PHE A 438 -1.67 29.32 -16.44
N TRP A 439 -2.05 29.21 -15.17
CA TRP A 439 -3.31 28.56 -14.77
C TRP A 439 -4.55 29.27 -15.34
N LYS A 440 -4.49 30.59 -15.53
CA LYS A 440 -5.60 31.41 -16.05
C LYS A 440 -6.00 31.02 -17.47
N GLN A 441 -5.09 30.43 -18.25
CA GLN A 441 -5.41 29.96 -19.60
C GLN A 441 -6.55 28.94 -19.61
N TYR A 442 -6.69 28.16 -18.53
CA TYR A 442 -7.74 27.15 -18.43
C TYR A 442 -9.11 27.74 -18.08
N ASP A 443 -9.19 29.00 -17.63
CA ASP A 443 -10.47 29.65 -17.32
C ASP A 443 -11.33 29.81 -18.57
N GLU A 444 -10.70 30.03 -19.73
CA GLU A 444 -11.38 30.14 -21.03
C GLU A 444 -11.48 28.79 -21.75
N GLN A 445 -10.49 27.91 -21.59
CA GLN A 445 -10.43 26.64 -22.30
C GLN A 445 -11.29 25.55 -21.65
N CYS A 446 -11.26 25.43 -20.32
CA CYS A 446 -11.85 24.31 -19.61
C CYS A 446 -13.32 24.59 -19.26
N ILE A 447 -14.22 23.74 -19.76
CA ILE A 447 -15.68 23.85 -19.50
C ILE A 447 -16.12 23.16 -18.19
N GLY A 448 -15.20 22.73 -17.34
CA GLY A 448 -15.53 22.15 -16.02
C GLY A 448 -16.33 20.84 -16.04
N CYS A 449 -16.37 20.09 -17.15
CA CYS A 449 -17.28 18.94 -17.29
C CYS A 449 -16.90 17.66 -16.51
N GLY A 450 -15.71 17.60 -15.89
CA GLY A 450 -15.26 16.42 -15.14
C GLY A 450 -14.96 15.16 -15.98
N GLY A 451 -15.02 15.25 -17.31
CA GLY A 451 -14.81 14.10 -18.21
C GLY A 451 -13.44 13.42 -18.01
N CYS A 452 -12.39 14.21 -17.79
CA CYS A 452 -11.05 13.70 -17.51
C CYS A 452 -10.96 12.89 -16.22
N ASN A 453 -11.79 13.19 -15.21
CA ASN A 453 -11.78 12.47 -13.95
C ASN A 453 -12.58 11.17 -14.04
N THR A 454 -13.63 11.15 -14.86
CA THR A 454 -14.48 9.97 -15.06
C THR A 454 -13.70 8.80 -15.66
N VAL A 455 -12.80 9.09 -16.61
CA VAL A 455 -11.95 8.07 -17.26
C VAL A 455 -10.66 7.76 -16.49
N CYS A 456 -10.30 8.57 -15.51
CA CYS A 456 -9.05 8.44 -14.77
C CYS A 456 -9.12 7.29 -13.76
N GLY A 457 -8.17 6.36 -13.85
CA GLY A 457 -8.06 5.23 -12.93
C GLY A 457 -7.75 5.62 -11.48
N THR A 458 -7.20 6.81 -11.25
CA THR A 458 -6.78 7.24 -9.91
C THR A 458 -7.69 8.30 -9.29
N CYS A 459 -8.77 8.70 -9.96
CA CYS A 459 -9.71 9.65 -9.38
C CYS A 459 -10.59 8.98 -8.31
N SER A 460 -10.42 9.41 -7.07
CA SER A 460 -11.11 8.90 -5.88
C SER A 460 -12.25 9.79 -5.38
N CYS A 461 -12.30 11.06 -5.80
CA CYS A 461 -13.27 12.04 -5.29
C CYS A 461 -14.74 11.59 -5.46
N PHE A 462 -15.53 11.77 -4.40
CA PHE A 462 -16.97 11.50 -4.36
C PHE A 462 -17.68 12.56 -3.51
N ASP A 463 -18.99 12.65 -3.66
CA ASP A 463 -19.90 13.39 -2.81
C ASP A 463 -20.85 12.42 -2.10
N THR A 464 -21.43 12.85 -0.99
CA THR A 464 -22.37 12.06 -0.20
C THR A 464 -23.77 12.65 -0.34
N VAL A 465 -24.71 11.85 -0.83
CA VAL A 465 -26.08 12.28 -1.12
C VAL A 465 -27.05 11.40 -0.35
N ASP A 466 -27.97 12.02 0.38
CA ASP A 466 -29.10 11.35 1.01
C ASP A 466 -30.28 11.32 0.02
N VAL A 467 -30.82 10.12 -0.24
CA VAL A 467 -31.98 9.89 -1.09
C VAL A 467 -33.14 9.47 -0.18
N ILE A 468 -34.20 10.27 -0.15
CA ILE A 468 -35.43 9.97 0.60
C ILE A 468 -36.40 9.24 -0.34
N TYR A 469 -36.89 8.07 0.06
CA TYR A 469 -37.75 7.24 -0.80
C TYR A 469 -39.18 7.76 -0.88
N SER A 470 -39.69 8.34 0.20
CA SER A 470 -41.04 8.88 0.26
C SER A 470 -41.07 10.19 1.04
N GLU A 471 -41.49 11.26 0.36
CA GLU A 471 -41.77 12.55 1.00
C GLU A 471 -43.15 12.60 1.67
N THR A 472 -43.97 11.54 1.52
CA THR A 472 -45.39 11.52 1.94
C THR A 472 -45.68 10.62 3.14
N SER A 473 -44.72 9.81 3.56
CA SER A 473 -44.83 8.96 4.74
C SER A 473 -44.40 9.71 6.00
N SER A 474 -45.05 9.42 7.11
CA SER A 474 -44.61 9.88 8.45
C SER A 474 -43.27 9.27 8.89
N SER A 475 -42.74 8.30 8.13
CA SER A 475 -41.44 7.68 8.34
C SER A 475 -40.39 8.30 7.41
N SER A 476 -39.20 8.59 7.95
CA SER A 476 -38.04 9.05 7.18
C SER A 476 -37.23 7.85 6.71
N ASP A 477 -37.68 7.20 5.63
CA ASP A 477 -37.00 6.10 4.99
C ASP A 477 -36.19 6.55 3.77
N GLY A 478 -34.95 6.09 3.70
CA GLY A 478 -34.04 6.49 2.65
C GLY A 478 -32.69 5.81 2.75
N GLU A 479 -31.74 6.36 2.03
CA GLU A 479 -30.37 5.87 2.00
C GLU A 479 -29.37 6.99 1.80
N ARG A 480 -28.18 6.80 2.37
CA ARG A 480 -27.02 7.62 2.09
C ARG A 480 -26.17 6.91 1.07
N ARG A 481 -25.92 7.56 -0.05
CA ARG A 481 -25.07 7.04 -1.14
C ARG A 481 -23.84 7.92 -1.30
N ARG A 482 -22.71 7.32 -1.65
CA ARG A 482 -21.61 8.04 -2.28
C ARG A 482 -21.79 8.05 -3.79
N VAL A 483 -21.53 9.19 -4.42
CA VAL A 483 -21.61 9.39 -5.87
C VAL A 483 -20.31 10.01 -6.34
N TRP A 484 -19.75 9.51 -7.44
CA TRP A 484 -18.57 10.13 -8.04
C TRP A 484 -18.81 11.60 -8.31
N SER A 485 -17.99 12.45 -7.70
CA SER A 485 -18.05 13.90 -7.84
C SER A 485 -16.62 14.40 -7.96
N PRO A 486 -16.15 14.71 -9.17
CA PRO A 486 -14.76 15.06 -9.37
C PRO A 486 -14.45 16.51 -9.04
N CYS A 487 -13.21 16.76 -8.62
CA CYS A 487 -12.69 18.08 -8.27
C CYS A 487 -12.78 19.17 -9.36
N MET A 488 -13.10 18.77 -10.60
CA MET A 488 -13.30 19.69 -11.72
C MET A 488 -14.71 20.28 -11.78
N LEU A 489 -15.70 19.67 -11.13
CA LEU A 489 -17.05 20.21 -11.06
C LEU A 489 -17.10 21.44 -10.15
N ASP A 490 -17.99 22.37 -10.48
CA ASP A 490 -18.23 23.56 -9.70
C ASP A 490 -18.84 23.26 -8.33
N THR A 491 -19.76 22.30 -8.26
CA THR A 491 -20.44 21.88 -7.04
C THR A 491 -19.54 21.15 -6.04
N PHE A 492 -18.39 20.59 -6.46
CA PHE A 492 -17.57 19.74 -5.60
C PHE A 492 -17.01 20.45 -4.34
N THR A 493 -16.82 21.77 -4.39
CA THR A 493 -16.38 22.56 -3.21
C THR A 493 -17.44 23.51 -2.71
N LEU A 494 -18.68 23.35 -3.18
CA LEU A 494 -19.79 24.17 -2.75
C LEU A 494 -20.18 23.75 -1.33
N THR A 495 -20.04 24.68 -0.40
CA THR A 495 -20.47 24.50 1.00
C THR A 495 -21.94 24.87 1.15
N ALA A 496 -22.59 24.43 2.24
CA ALA A 496 -24.00 24.72 2.52
C ALA A 496 -24.34 26.23 2.50
N GLY A 497 -23.38 27.10 2.81
CA GLY A 497 -23.52 28.56 2.73
C GLY A 497 -23.39 29.14 1.32
N GLY A 498 -23.35 28.31 0.27
CA GLY A 498 -23.18 28.74 -1.12
C GLY A 498 -21.77 29.20 -1.49
N HIS A 499 -20.81 29.11 -0.57
CA HIS A 499 -19.42 29.51 -0.82
C HIS A 499 -18.64 28.36 -1.44
N ARG A 500 -17.77 28.69 -2.39
CA ARG A 500 -16.93 27.76 -3.15
C ARG A 500 -15.46 28.14 -3.02
N SER A 501 -14.61 27.20 -2.60
CA SER A 501 -13.18 27.47 -2.33
C SER A 501 -12.34 27.69 -3.59
N ARG A 502 -12.71 27.08 -4.73
CA ARG A 502 -12.07 27.30 -6.04
C ARG A 502 -13.12 27.82 -6.98
N GLN A 503 -13.02 29.06 -7.45
CA GLN A 503 -14.05 29.75 -8.21
C GLN A 503 -13.89 29.56 -9.72
N THR A 504 -12.67 29.31 -10.22
CA THR A 504 -12.42 29.24 -11.68
C THR A 504 -11.98 27.84 -12.15
N PRO A 505 -12.14 27.51 -13.45
CA PRO A 505 -11.61 26.27 -14.02
C PRO A 505 -10.08 26.14 -13.92
N GLY A 506 -9.34 27.24 -14.00
CA GLY A 506 -7.89 27.30 -13.79
C GLY A 506 -7.48 26.91 -12.39
N GLU A 507 -8.21 27.36 -11.37
CA GLU A 507 -7.97 26.91 -9.98
C GLU A 507 -8.25 25.42 -9.79
N ASN A 508 -9.26 24.88 -10.47
CA ASN A 508 -9.54 23.44 -10.48
C ASN A 508 -8.44 22.65 -11.20
N MET A 509 -7.94 23.15 -12.34
CA MET A 509 -6.83 22.53 -13.07
C MET A 509 -5.54 22.56 -12.25
N ARG A 510 -5.21 23.68 -11.60
CA ARG A 510 -4.11 23.78 -10.64
C ARG A 510 -4.22 22.71 -9.56
N PHE A 511 -5.38 22.63 -8.91
CA PHE A 511 -5.63 21.63 -7.87
C PHE A 511 -5.46 20.21 -8.40
N LYS A 512 -6.08 19.87 -9.54
CA LYS A 512 -5.95 18.54 -10.17
C LYS A 512 -4.48 18.20 -10.47
N THR A 513 -3.72 19.14 -11.02
CA THR A 513 -2.32 18.92 -11.40
C THR A 513 -1.46 18.69 -10.15
N LEU A 514 -1.46 19.63 -9.20
CA LEU A 514 -0.66 19.52 -7.97
C LEU A 514 -1.10 18.33 -7.12
N HIS A 515 -2.40 18.03 -7.04
CA HIS A 515 -2.88 16.85 -6.34
C HIS A 515 -2.29 15.56 -6.92
N LYS A 516 -2.18 15.48 -8.25
CA LYS A 516 -1.73 14.27 -8.93
C LYS A 516 -0.22 14.09 -8.97
N ILE A 517 0.56 15.17 -8.98
CA ILE A 517 2.02 15.11 -9.14
C ILE A 517 2.80 15.55 -7.89
N TYR A 518 2.15 16.19 -6.92
CA TYR A 518 2.80 16.70 -5.71
C TYR A 518 2.12 16.19 -4.43
N ASP A 519 0.84 16.52 -4.19
CA ASP A 519 0.21 16.26 -2.88
C ASP A 519 0.15 14.76 -2.54
N TYR A 520 -0.14 13.91 -3.52
CA TYR A 520 -0.15 12.46 -3.33
C TYR A 520 1.24 11.94 -2.93
N ASN A 521 2.27 12.39 -3.64
CA ASN A 521 3.65 11.96 -3.39
C ASN A 521 4.10 12.38 -1.99
N LEU A 522 3.83 13.65 -1.61
CA LEU A 522 4.12 14.16 -0.28
C LEU A 522 3.39 13.38 0.82
N ARG A 523 2.15 12.95 0.55
CA ARG A 523 1.30 12.28 1.53
C ARG A 523 1.72 10.83 1.82
N PHE A 524 2.12 10.09 0.79
CA PHE A 524 2.47 8.67 0.94
C PHE A 524 3.99 8.41 0.96
N ASN A 525 4.81 9.40 0.56
CA ASN A 525 6.28 9.37 0.59
C ASN A 525 6.93 8.15 -0.12
N GLU A 526 6.25 7.57 -1.13
CA GLU A 526 6.69 6.35 -1.84
C GLU A 526 7.53 6.64 -3.11
N ASN A 527 7.98 7.87 -3.35
CA ASN A 527 8.53 8.29 -4.65
C ASN A 527 7.59 8.04 -5.85
N GLU A 528 6.29 7.93 -5.58
CA GLU A 528 5.25 7.66 -6.58
C GLU A 528 4.28 8.84 -6.70
N HIS A 529 3.71 9.03 -7.89
CA HIS A 529 2.70 10.04 -8.16
C HIS A 529 1.31 9.41 -8.33
N MET A 530 0.25 10.20 -8.10
CA MET A 530 -1.12 9.72 -8.32
C MET A 530 -1.43 9.55 -9.81
N CYS A 531 -0.79 10.31 -10.70
CA CYS A 531 -0.96 10.13 -12.14
C CYS A 531 -0.15 8.90 -12.60
N VAL A 532 -0.79 7.99 -13.34
CA VAL A 532 -0.15 6.80 -13.93
C VAL A 532 0.20 6.98 -15.41
N GLY A 533 0.17 8.21 -15.91
CA GLY A 533 0.55 8.52 -17.30
C GLY A 533 -0.24 7.79 -18.39
N CYS A 534 -1.47 7.33 -18.12
CA CYS A 534 -2.23 6.57 -19.12
C CYS A 534 -2.73 7.40 -20.30
N GLY A 535 -2.82 8.73 -20.20
CA GLY A 535 -3.25 9.60 -21.30
C GLY A 535 -4.75 9.61 -21.61
N ARG A 536 -5.58 8.80 -20.94
CA ARG A 536 -7.04 8.75 -21.20
C ARG A 536 -7.75 10.09 -20.97
N CYS A 537 -7.26 10.90 -20.04
CA CYS A 537 -7.84 12.22 -19.77
C CYS A 537 -7.72 13.18 -20.94
N ASP A 538 -6.64 13.07 -21.72
CA ASP A 538 -6.33 13.94 -22.84
C ASP A 538 -7.22 13.55 -24.03
N LYS A 539 -7.31 12.25 -24.33
CA LYS A 539 -8.22 11.69 -25.35
C LYS A 539 -9.69 12.01 -25.11
N ARG A 540 -10.11 12.13 -23.85
CA ARG A 540 -11.50 12.39 -23.47
C ARG A 540 -11.89 13.88 -23.55
N CYS A 541 -10.93 14.79 -23.65
CA CYS A 541 -11.20 16.22 -23.53
C CYS A 541 -11.82 16.81 -24.81
N PHE A 542 -13.02 17.39 -24.71
CA PHE A 542 -13.69 18.08 -25.83
C PHE A 542 -12.98 19.36 -26.31
N LYS A 543 -12.09 19.88 -25.49
CA LYS A 543 -11.38 21.15 -25.71
C LYS A 543 -9.90 20.93 -25.99
N ASP A 544 -9.52 19.68 -26.23
CA ASP A 544 -8.14 19.25 -26.51
C ASP A 544 -7.11 19.71 -25.46
N ILE A 545 -7.57 19.90 -24.21
CA ILE A 545 -6.68 20.18 -23.07
C ILE A 545 -5.88 18.93 -22.75
N SER A 546 -4.56 19.08 -22.83
CA SER A 546 -3.57 18.05 -22.58
C SER A 546 -3.02 18.16 -21.15
N PHE A 547 -3.26 17.13 -20.33
CA PHE A 547 -2.69 17.05 -18.99
C PHE A 547 -1.18 16.83 -19.04
N PHE A 548 -0.69 16.15 -20.08
CA PHE A 548 0.73 16.07 -20.41
C PHE A 548 1.37 17.47 -20.53
N ASP A 549 0.77 18.35 -21.34
CA ASP A 549 1.28 19.71 -21.56
C ASP A 549 1.16 20.56 -20.29
N ALA A 550 0.09 20.39 -19.51
CA ALA A 550 -0.07 21.08 -18.24
C ALA A 550 1.07 20.78 -17.25
N ILE A 551 1.53 19.52 -17.17
CA ILE A 551 2.64 19.12 -16.30
C ILE A 551 3.96 19.73 -16.82
N ASN A 552 4.26 19.59 -18.10
CA ASN A 552 5.50 20.11 -18.68
C ASN A 552 5.57 21.65 -18.61
N GLN A 553 4.45 22.33 -18.85
CA GLN A 553 4.37 23.78 -18.71
C GLN A 553 4.63 24.20 -17.26
N LEU A 554 4.04 23.52 -16.28
CA LEU A 554 4.30 23.79 -14.86
C LEU A 554 5.81 23.68 -14.54
N SER A 555 6.46 22.62 -15.00
CA SER A 555 7.90 22.44 -14.80
C SER A 555 8.72 23.55 -15.44
N LYS A 556 8.39 23.94 -16.69
CA LYS A 556 9.06 25.02 -17.39
C LYS A 556 8.93 26.36 -16.67
N GLU A 557 7.72 26.72 -16.25
CA GLU A 557 7.45 28.00 -15.57
C GLU A 557 8.13 28.07 -14.20
N LEU A 558 8.20 26.96 -13.47
CA LEU A 558 8.93 26.92 -12.19
C LEU A 558 10.44 27.11 -12.34
N GLU A 559 11.04 26.57 -13.41
CA GLU A 559 12.45 26.81 -13.71
C GLU A 559 12.73 28.28 -14.09
N VAL A 560 11.79 28.94 -14.79
CA VAL A 560 11.89 30.39 -15.08
C VAL A 560 11.88 31.19 -13.78
N VAL A 561 10.91 30.95 -12.89
CA VAL A 561 10.81 31.65 -11.59
C VAL A 561 12.06 31.44 -10.74
N LYS A 562 12.64 30.23 -10.77
CA LYS A 562 13.88 29.92 -10.07
C LYS A 562 15.06 30.74 -10.62
N THR A 563 15.20 30.79 -11.95
CA THR A 563 16.27 31.53 -12.63
C THR A 563 16.18 33.04 -12.37
N GLU A 564 14.98 33.61 -12.37
CA GLU A 564 14.76 35.02 -12.06
C GLU A 564 15.13 35.36 -10.61
N LYS A 565 14.76 34.51 -9.65
CA LYS A 565 15.15 34.68 -8.24
C LYS A 565 16.65 34.55 -8.02
N ASP A 566 17.31 33.62 -8.71
CA ASP A 566 18.76 33.43 -8.61
C ASP A 566 19.52 34.62 -9.22
N THR A 567 19.00 35.21 -10.31
CA THR A 567 19.55 36.43 -10.91
C THR A 567 19.42 37.62 -9.96
N MET A 568 18.26 37.81 -9.32
CA MET A 568 18.03 38.89 -8.35
C MET A 568 18.79 38.73 -7.01
N ARG A 569 19.30 37.53 -6.69
CA ARG A 569 20.13 37.27 -5.50
C ARG A 569 21.64 37.41 -5.77
N GLY A 570 22.03 37.41 -7.05
CA GLY A 570 23.42 37.56 -7.50
C GLY A 570 23.82 38.99 -7.85
N GLU A 571 22.84 39.89 -8.00
CA GLU A 571 23.00 41.37 -8.03
C GLU A 571 22.90 41.95 -6.62
#